data_AF-A0A948PVG5-F1
#
_entry.id   AF-A0A948PVG5-F1
#
_cell.length_a   1.000
_cell.length_b   1.000
_cell.length_c   1.000
_cell.angle_alpha   90.00
_cell.angle_beta   90.00
_cell.angle_gamma   90.00
#
_symmetry.space_group_name_H-M   'P 1'
#
loop_
_entity.id
_entity.type
_entity.pdbx_description
1 polymer ?
#
loop_
_entity_poly.entity_id
_entity_poly.type
_entity_poly.pdbx_seq_one_letter_code
_entity_poly.pdbx_strand_id
1 'polypeptide(L)' 'MKKRIYEELIKMSKIGGRAVQKAQEENRQKGLPSVYSKNKRLYYELPDGTITMKNPLPE' A
#
# COMPACT_ATOMS: atom_id res chain seq x y z
N MET A 1 -5.10 -7.61 -27.57
CA MET A 1 -4.52 -6.60 -26.66
C MET A 1 -3.02 -6.53 -26.98
N LYS A 2 -2.54 -5.45 -27.61
CA LYS A 2 -1.24 -5.40 -28.31
C LYS A 2 -0.07 -5.38 -27.30
N LYS A 3 0.86 -6.35 -27.37
CA LYS A 3 2.06 -6.56 -26.53
C LYS A 3 2.66 -5.32 -25.83
N ARG A 4 2.82 -4.22 -26.56
CA ARG A 4 3.33 -2.93 -26.04
C ARG A 4 2.54 -2.39 -24.84
N ILE A 5 1.21 -2.44 -24.86
CA ILE A 5 0.38 -1.98 -23.73
C ILE A 5 0.65 -2.83 -22.49
N TYR A 6 0.83 -4.14 -22.67
CA TYR A 6 1.14 -5.06 -21.58
C TYR A 6 2.52 -4.77 -20.97
N GLU A 7 3.53 -4.51 -21.80
CA GLU A 7 4.88 -4.14 -21.35
C GLU A 7 4.89 -2.78 -20.61
N GLU A 8 4.15 -1.79 -21.11
CA GLU A 8 3.96 -0.49 -20.46
C GLU A 8 3.28 -0.65 -19.10
N LEU A 9 2.22 -1.46 -18.99
CA LEU A 9 1.55 -1.76 -17.73
C LEU A 9 2.49 -2.41 -16.72
N ILE A 10 3.30 -3.39 -17.13
CA ILE A 10 4.30 -4.02 -16.25
C ILE A 10 5.30 -2.98 -15.73
N LYS A 11 5.77 -2.08 -16.60
CA LYS A 11 6.71 -1.03 -16.22
C LYS A 11 6.09 -0.10 -15.18
N MET A 12 4.85 0.34 -15.41
CA MET A 12 4.12 1.18 -14.46
C MET A 12 3.89 0.48 -13.12
N SER A 13 3.48 -0.79 -13.13
CA SER A 13 3.29 -1.59 -11.90
C SER A 13 4.59 -1.76 -11.12
N LYS A 14 5.74 -1.94 -11.78
CA LYS A 14 7.05 -2.02 -11.11
C LYS A 14 7.43 -0.71 -10.42
N ILE A 15 7.19 0.43 -11.08
CA ILE A 15 7.46 1.76 -10.50
C ILE A 15 6.54 2.00 -9.29
N GLY A 16 5.24 1.74 -9.46
CA GLY A 16 4.26 1.87 -8.38
C GLY A 16 4.58 0.97 -7.19
N GLY A 17 4.93 -0.30 -7.44
CA GLY A 17 5.30 -1.24 -6.39
C GLY A 17 6.49 -0.78 -5.56
N ARG A 18 7.54 -0.24 -6.21
CA ARG A 18 8.70 0.33 -5.50
C ARG A 18 8.31 1.55 -4.66
N ALA A 19 7.45 2.43 -5.19
CA ALA A 19 6.98 3.61 -4.46
C ALA A 19 6.14 3.21 -3.23
N VAL A 20 5.24 2.23 -3.38
CA VAL A 20 4.43 1.70 -2.28
C VAL A 20 5.30 1.08 -1.20
N GLN A 21 6.28 0.23 -1.57
CA GLN A 21 7.20 -0.37 -0.60
C GLN A 21 7.98 0.67 0.19
N LYS A 22 8.47 1.73 -0.48
CA LYS A 22 9.17 2.83 0.17
C LYS A 22 8.26 3.56 1.16
N ALA A 23 7.03 3.88 0.76
CA ALA A 23 6.07 4.56 1.62
C ALA A 23 5.69 3.71 2.85
N GLN A 24 5.50 2.40 2.68
CA GLN A 24 5.24 1.47 3.79
C GLN A 24 6.40 1.40 4.78
N GLU A 25 7.63 1.38 4.28
CA GLU A 25 8.84 1.38 5.12
C GLU A 25 8.97 2.70 5.90
N GLU A 26 8.77 3.84 5.24
CA GLU A 26 8.77 5.14 5.92
C GLU A 26 7.67 5.24 7.00
N ASN A 27 6.49 4.69 6.73
CA ASN A 27 5.41 4.61 7.70
C ASN A 27 5.80 3.76 8.92
N ARG A 28 6.38 2.58 8.71
CA ARG A 28 6.88 1.72 9.81
C ARG A 28 7.90 2.46 10.67
N GLN A 29 8.88 3.11 10.05
CA GLN A 29 9.93 3.87 10.75
C GLN A 29 9.35 5.04 11.57
N LYS A 30 8.26 5.65 11.12
CA LYS A 30 7.57 6.76 11.81
C LYS A 30 6.50 6.29 12.80
N GLY A 31 6.29 4.99 12.95
CA GLY A 31 5.21 4.47 13.79
C GLY A 31 3.80 4.74 13.25
N LEU A 32 3.66 4.96 11.94
CA LEU A 32 2.39 5.24 11.27
C LEU A 32 1.81 3.99 10.61
N PRO A 33 0.48 3.81 10.63
CA PRO A 33 -0.17 2.71 9.93
C PRO A 33 -0.20 2.94 8.41
N SER A 34 -0.09 1.86 7.64
CA SER A 34 -0.36 1.86 6.20
C SER A 34 -1.84 1.52 5.94
N VAL A 35 -2.50 2.31 5.11
CA VAL A 35 -3.95 2.18 4.84
C VAL A 35 -4.20 1.53 3.48
N TYR A 36 -5.08 0.55 3.45
CA TYR A 36 -5.50 -0.14 2.24
C TYR A 36 -7.02 -0.13 2.11
N SER A 37 -7.51 -0.09 0.87
CA SER A 37 -8.93 -0.31 0.57
C SER A 37 -9.10 -1.59 -0.23
N LYS A 38 -9.89 -2.52 0.29
CA LYS A 38 -10.23 -3.78 -0.39
C LYS A 38 -11.70 -4.10 -0.18
N ASN A 39 -12.41 -4.40 -1.26
CA ASN A 39 -13.85 -4.71 -1.22
C ASN A 39 -14.68 -3.64 -0.49
N LYS A 40 -14.38 -2.36 -0.75
CA LYS A 40 -15.02 -1.18 -0.11
C LYS A 40 -14.83 -1.10 1.42
N ARG A 41 -13.84 -1.80 1.97
CA ARG A 41 -13.47 -1.76 3.39
C ARG A 41 -12.04 -1.28 3.55
N LEU A 42 -11.81 -0.49 4.59
CA LEU A 42 -10.47 -0.03 4.96
C LEU A 42 -9.80 -1.06 5.87
N TYR A 43 -8.50 -1.25 5.64
CA TYR A 43 -7.61 -2.07 6.45
C TYR A 43 -6.39 -1.23 6.79
N TYR A 44 -5.93 -1.34 8.02
CA TYR A 44 -4.78 -0.63 8.55
C TYR A 44 -3.75 -1.67 8.96
N GLU A 45 -2.58 -1.63 8.35
CA GLU A 45 -1.41 -2.38 8.79
C GLU A 45 -0.62 -1.47 9.74
N LEU A 46 -0.58 -1.85 11.01
CA LEU A 46 0.16 -1.17 12.05
C LEU A 46 1.68 -1.39 11.88
N PRO A 47 2.54 -0.57 12.51
CA PRO A 47 3.99 -0.69 12.38
C PRO A 47 4.57 -2.05 12.81
N ASP A 48 3.88 -2.76 13.70
CA ASP A 48 4.24 -4.11 14.17
C ASP A 48 3.81 -5.22 13.18
N GLY A 49 3.15 -4.87 12.08
CA GLY A 49 2.60 -5.79 11.08
C GLY A 49 1.19 -6.27 11.38
N THR A 50 0.57 -5.86 12.49
CA THR A 50 -0.82 -6.22 12.82
C THR A 50 -1.77 -5.56 11.83
N ILE A 51 -2.70 -6.32 11.26
CA ILE A 51 -3.74 -5.79 10.37
C ILE A 51 -5.06 -5.68 11.12
N THR A 52 -5.66 -4.48 11.10
CA THR A 52 -6.96 -4.20 11.73
C THR A 52 -7.90 -3.49 10.77
N MET A 53 -9.20 -3.60 11.02
CA MET A 53 -10.24 -2.84 10.34
C MET A 53 -10.78 -1.68 11.19
N LYS A 54 -10.38 -1.62 12.47
CA LYS A 54 -10.71 -0.51 13.37
C LYS A 54 -9.73 0.64 13.09
N ASN A 55 -10.25 1.85 12.89
CA ASN A 55 -9.40 3.04 12.73
C ASN A 55 -8.47 3.18 13.95
N PRO A 56 -7.14 3.13 13.77
CA PRO A 56 -6.19 3.25 14.87
C PRO A 56 -5.84 4.71 15.20
N LEU A 57 -6.30 5.67 14.38
CA LEU A 57 -6.02 7.09 14.59
C LEU A 57 -7.02 7.69 15.61
N PRO A 58 -6.56 8.56 16.52
CA PRO A 58 -7.46 9.32 17.40
C PRO A 58 -8.38 10.25 16.58
N GLU A 59 -9.56 10.54 17.11
CA GLU A 59 -10.49 11.55 16.57
C GLU A 59 -9.99 12.98 16.79
#